data_AF-A0AAU6YVA0-F1
#
_entry.id   AF-A0AAU6YVA0-F1
#
_cell.length_a   1.000
_cell.length_b   1.000
_cell.length_c   1.000
_cell.angle_alpha   90.00
_cell.angle_beta   90.00
_cell.angle_gamma   90.00
#
_symmetry.space_group_name_H-M   'P 1'
#
loop_
_entity.id
_entity.type
_entity.pdbx_description
1 polymer ?
#
loop_
_entity_poly.entity_id
_entity_poly.type
_entity_poly.pdbx_seq_one_letter_code
_entity_poly.pdbx_strand_id
1 'polypeptide(L)'
;MRKSVYAAGTLSLLAALTFAAPAQASGNHDGGRHHGDDALLSVLHGVPGLTVDVWVDGKLTLDDFTPGTLAGPLKLDAGDYKIAITAADATSADNPVIGPVKVHLKEGRNYTAVAHLDASGAPTATLFKNSTSASPKGQGKLTVRHVAAAPAVDILAGDTAVIKNLRNPKQKVLTLEAGTVSASVAAAGTTAPLIGPADVPVTAGKNTIVYAWGSLADGNLQVAVQVVDSAKWRGDCDRH
;
A
#
# COMPACT_ATOMS: atom_id res chain seq x y z
N MET A 1 12.52 -70.98 -30.24
CA MET A 1 11.46 -71.92 -29.80
C MET A 1 10.56 -71.15 -28.81
N ARG A 2 9.35 -70.75 -29.25
CA ARG A 2 8.03 -71.26 -28.76
C ARG A 2 7.86 -71.03 -27.25
N LYS A 3 6.87 -70.31 -26.71
CA LYS A 3 5.44 -70.33 -27.04
C LYS A 3 4.72 -69.06 -26.55
N SER A 4 3.75 -68.61 -27.34
CA SER A 4 2.64 -67.74 -26.94
C SER A 4 1.47 -68.58 -26.39
N VAL A 5 0.46 -67.94 -25.75
CA VAL A 5 -1.02 -68.11 -25.91
C VAL A 5 -1.91 -68.29 -24.65
N TYR A 6 -2.81 -67.28 -24.50
CA TYR A 6 -4.23 -67.13 -24.05
C TYR A 6 -4.80 -67.60 -22.68
N ALA A 7 -5.51 -66.66 -22.00
CA ALA A 7 -6.98 -66.65 -21.74
C ALA A 7 -7.32 -65.42 -20.85
N ALA A 8 -8.02 -64.38 -21.29
CA ALA A 8 -9.48 -64.22 -21.47
C ALA A 8 -10.30 -64.31 -20.16
N GLY A 9 -10.89 -63.19 -19.75
CA GLY A 9 -11.87 -63.10 -18.67
C GLY A 9 -12.44 -61.68 -18.54
N THR A 10 -13.55 -61.43 -19.22
CA THR A 10 -14.34 -60.19 -19.17
C THR A 10 -15.21 -60.15 -17.92
N LEU A 11 -15.23 -59.03 -17.19
CA LEU A 11 -16.35 -58.68 -16.32
C LEU A 11 -16.64 -57.18 -16.44
N SER A 12 -17.76 -56.87 -17.07
CA SER A 12 -18.32 -55.53 -17.21
C SER A 12 -19.00 -55.14 -15.88
N LEU A 13 -18.62 -54.01 -15.28
CA LEU A 13 -19.45 -53.31 -14.31
C LEU A 13 -19.71 -51.89 -14.80
N LEU A 14 -20.97 -51.64 -15.19
CA LEU A 14 -21.60 -50.32 -15.17
C LEU A 14 -21.75 -49.87 -13.72
N ALA A 15 -21.27 -48.68 -13.38
CA ALA A 15 -21.74 -47.93 -12.22
C ALA A 15 -21.69 -46.43 -12.52
N ALA A 16 -22.78 -45.75 -12.16
CA ALA A 16 -23.21 -44.46 -12.68
C ALA A 16 -22.31 -43.28 -12.29
N LEU A 17 -22.05 -42.40 -13.26
CA LEU A 17 -21.61 -41.02 -13.03
C LEU A 17 -22.75 -40.24 -12.39
N THR A 18 -22.72 -40.09 -11.07
CA THR A 18 -23.54 -39.10 -10.38
C THR A 18 -22.77 -37.77 -10.41
N PHE A 19 -23.32 -36.79 -11.11
CA PHE A 19 -22.89 -35.40 -10.97
C PHE A 19 -23.26 -34.93 -9.57
N ALA A 20 -22.27 -34.85 -8.67
CA ALA A 20 -22.41 -34.08 -7.45
C ALA A 20 -22.44 -32.60 -7.84
N ALA A 21 -23.64 -32.01 -7.86
CA ALA A 21 -23.80 -30.57 -7.87
C ALA A 21 -23.14 -29.98 -6.60
N PRO A 22 -22.48 -28.82 -6.66
CA PRO A 22 -22.05 -28.14 -5.45
C PRO A 22 -23.29 -27.80 -4.61
N ALA A 23 -23.36 -28.37 -3.42
CA ALA A 23 -24.31 -27.98 -2.40
C ALA A 23 -24.11 -26.48 -2.12
N GLN A 24 -25.07 -25.67 -2.53
CA GLN A 24 -25.17 -24.29 -2.05
C GLN A 24 -25.60 -24.37 -0.59
N ALA A 25 -24.65 -24.19 0.33
CA ALA A 25 -24.95 -23.99 1.74
C ALA A 25 -25.57 -22.59 1.90
N SER A 26 -26.88 -22.52 1.77
CA SER A 26 -27.68 -21.36 2.13
C SER A 26 -27.90 -21.37 3.64
N GLY A 27 -27.19 -20.47 4.33
CA GLY A 27 -27.65 -19.78 5.53
C GLY A 27 -27.64 -20.54 6.85
N ASN A 28 -26.78 -20.11 7.78
CA ASN A 28 -27.20 -19.99 9.16
C ASN A 28 -26.79 -18.61 9.69
N HIS A 29 -27.78 -17.94 10.26
CA HIS A 29 -27.73 -16.57 10.76
C HIS A 29 -26.90 -16.48 12.05
N ASP A 30 -25.88 -15.64 12.07
CA ASP A 30 -25.29 -15.11 13.31
C ASP A 30 -25.29 -13.58 13.26
N GLY A 31 -25.71 -12.98 14.38
CA GLY A 31 -26.16 -11.60 14.56
C GLY A 31 -25.43 -10.50 13.78
N GLY A 32 -26.18 -9.82 12.91
CA GLY A 32 -26.21 -8.35 12.81
C GLY A 32 -24.89 -7.59 12.81
N ARG A 33 -23.87 -8.03 12.07
CA ARG A 33 -22.83 -7.10 11.61
C ARG A 33 -23.35 -6.45 10.34
N HIS A 34 -23.54 -5.14 10.37
CA HIS A 34 -23.56 -4.37 9.15
C HIS A 34 -22.31 -4.79 8.36
N HIS A 35 -22.46 -5.37 7.17
CA HIS A 35 -21.34 -5.57 6.26
C HIS A 35 -20.93 -4.19 5.74
N GLY A 36 -20.33 -3.38 6.62
CA GLY A 36 -19.57 -2.21 6.23
C GLY A 36 -18.40 -2.69 5.39
N ASP A 37 -18.01 -1.89 4.40
CA ASP A 37 -16.84 -2.21 3.57
C ASP A 37 -15.59 -2.40 4.46
N ASP A 38 -14.74 -3.39 4.14
CA ASP A 38 -13.47 -3.60 4.86
C ASP A 38 -12.59 -2.33 4.82
N ALA A 39 -11.81 -2.11 5.87
CA ALA A 39 -10.68 -1.20 5.80
C ALA A 39 -9.55 -1.85 4.97
N LEU A 40 -8.89 -1.04 4.14
CA LEU A 40 -7.75 -1.46 3.34
C LEU A 40 -6.47 -0.88 3.91
N LEU A 41 -5.50 -1.72 4.25
CA LEU A 41 -4.20 -1.32 4.78
C LEU A 41 -3.07 -1.81 3.89
N SER A 42 -2.35 -0.89 3.26
CA SER A 42 -1.04 -1.16 2.67
C SER A 42 0.10 -0.82 3.64
N VAL A 43 1.26 -1.42 3.45
CA VAL A 43 2.46 -1.15 4.25
C VAL A 43 3.62 -0.82 3.32
N LEU A 44 4.31 0.30 3.56
CA LEU A 44 5.56 0.67 2.88
C LEU A 44 6.70 0.59 3.88
N HIS A 45 7.81 -0.04 3.49
CA HIS A 45 9.05 0.02 4.25
C HIS A 45 10.01 1.04 3.64
N GLY A 46 10.38 2.05 4.41
CA GLY A 46 11.20 3.18 4.01
C GLY A 46 12.35 3.48 4.99
N VAL A 47 12.84 2.46 5.70
CA VAL A 47 14.03 2.56 6.56
C VAL A 47 15.21 1.85 5.88
N PRO A 48 16.17 2.59 5.29
CA PRO A 48 17.32 1.98 4.62
C PRO A 48 18.12 1.04 5.53
N GLY A 49 18.61 -0.06 4.97
CA GLY A 49 19.55 -0.98 5.65
C GLY A 49 18.95 -1.84 6.77
N LEU A 50 17.63 -1.81 6.96
CA LEU A 50 16.96 -2.57 8.01
C LEU A 50 15.93 -3.52 7.39
N THR A 51 16.13 -4.83 7.46
CA THR A 51 15.06 -5.82 7.20
C THR A 51 14.25 -5.99 8.48
N VAL A 52 12.92 -6.02 8.37
CA VAL A 52 12.02 -6.03 9.52
C VAL A 52 10.88 -7.01 9.38
N ASP A 53 10.32 -7.43 10.50
CA ASP A 53 9.03 -8.12 10.54
C ASP A 53 7.93 -7.19 11.01
N VAL A 54 6.74 -7.36 10.45
CA VAL A 54 5.55 -6.58 10.81
C VAL A 54 4.53 -7.47 11.48
N TRP A 55 4.17 -7.10 12.70
CA TRP A 55 3.23 -7.80 13.56
C TRP A 55 1.96 -6.97 13.74
N VAL A 56 0.81 -7.60 13.54
CA VAL A 56 -0.51 -7.00 13.78
C VAL A 56 -1.17 -7.79 14.91
N ASP A 57 -1.50 -7.11 16.01
CA ASP A 57 -2.05 -7.70 17.23
C ASP A 57 -1.22 -8.88 17.77
N GLY A 58 0.11 -8.80 17.62
CA GLY A 58 1.05 -9.83 18.05
C GLY A 58 1.15 -11.02 17.10
N LYS A 59 0.47 -11.00 15.95
CA LYS A 59 0.60 -12.02 14.91
C LYS A 59 1.53 -11.54 13.80
N LEU A 60 2.54 -12.37 13.46
CA LEU A 60 3.42 -12.13 12.33
C LEU A 60 2.59 -12.03 11.04
N THR A 61 2.71 -10.90 10.34
CA THR A 61 1.89 -10.58 9.16
C THR A 61 2.75 -10.39 7.92
N LEU A 62 3.90 -9.72 8.05
CA LEU A 62 4.94 -9.65 7.02
C LEU A 62 6.26 -10.08 7.64
N ASP A 63 6.94 -10.99 6.95
CA ASP A 63 8.19 -11.62 7.36
C ASP A 63 9.30 -11.18 6.40
N ASP A 64 10.50 -10.90 6.91
CA ASP A 64 11.66 -10.45 6.13
C ASP A 64 11.35 -9.26 5.19
N PHE A 65 10.57 -8.29 5.68
CA PHE A 65 10.12 -7.15 4.87
C PHE A 65 11.29 -6.19 4.60
N THR A 66 11.60 -5.96 3.32
CA THR A 66 12.80 -5.24 2.87
C THR A 66 12.53 -3.77 2.49
N PRO A 67 13.49 -2.85 2.68
CA PRO A 67 13.29 -1.43 2.36
C PRO A 67 12.96 -1.19 0.90
N GLY A 68 12.09 -0.21 0.63
CA GLY A 68 11.59 0.15 -0.69
C GLY A 68 10.41 -0.68 -1.18
N THR A 69 10.00 -1.72 -0.44
CA THR A 69 8.90 -2.59 -0.83
C THR A 69 7.55 -2.14 -0.27
N LEU A 70 6.50 -2.42 -1.02
CA LEU A 70 5.11 -2.13 -0.68
C LEU A 70 4.32 -3.43 -0.60
N ALA A 71 3.64 -3.66 0.52
CA ALA A 71 2.76 -4.80 0.75
C ALA A 71 1.28 -4.38 0.83
N GLY A 72 0.39 -5.35 0.57
CA GLY A 72 -1.06 -5.19 0.65
C GLY A 72 -1.75 -4.75 -0.65
N PRO A 73 -2.97 -4.20 -0.57
CA PRO A 73 -3.71 -3.91 0.66
C PRO A 73 -4.23 -5.18 1.34
N LEU A 74 -4.06 -5.25 2.66
CA LEU A 74 -4.75 -6.20 3.52
C LEU A 74 -6.17 -5.69 3.79
N LYS A 75 -7.15 -6.59 3.74
CA LYS A 75 -8.53 -6.32 4.15
C LYS A 75 -8.66 -6.60 5.64
N LEU A 76 -9.11 -5.61 6.38
CA LEU A 76 -9.23 -5.64 7.83
C LEU A 76 -10.61 -5.12 8.24
N ASP A 77 -11.20 -5.74 9.25
CA ASP A 77 -12.41 -5.21 9.88
C ASP A 77 -12.13 -3.80 10.42
N ALA A 78 -13.15 -2.95 10.49
CA ALA A 78 -13.01 -1.67 11.18
C ALA A 78 -12.74 -1.91 12.67
N GLY A 79 -11.77 -1.19 13.24
CA GLY A 79 -11.36 -1.42 14.62
C GLY A 79 -9.99 -0.84 14.96
N ASP A 80 -9.56 -1.08 16.19
CA ASP A 80 -8.24 -0.72 16.68
C ASP A 80 -7.28 -1.90 16.53
N TYR A 81 -6.10 -1.63 15.99
CA TYR A 81 -5.04 -2.61 15.79
C TYR A 81 -3.74 -2.13 16.45
N LYS A 82 -2.98 -3.06 17.02
CA LYS A 82 -1.62 -2.82 17.51
C LYS A 82 -0.61 -3.29 16.46
N ILE A 83 0.12 -2.36 15.87
CA ILE A 83 1.19 -2.66 14.91
C ILE A 83 2.54 -2.54 15.60
N ALA A 84 3.35 -3.58 15.52
CA ALA A 84 4.72 -3.60 16.01
C ALA A 84 5.66 -4.02 14.86
N ILE A 85 6.82 -3.37 14.76
CA ILE A 85 7.83 -3.68 13.75
C ILE A 85 9.11 -4.07 14.49
N THR A 86 9.61 -5.27 14.23
CA THR A 86 10.78 -5.85 14.91
C THR A 86 11.94 -6.03 13.93
N ALA A 87 13.10 -6.45 14.44
CA ALA A 87 14.13 -7.03 13.58
C ALA A 87 13.61 -8.31 12.91
N ALA A 88 14.19 -8.68 11.78
CA ALA A 88 13.77 -9.81 10.94
C ALA A 88 13.99 -11.20 11.56
N ASP A 89 14.79 -11.30 12.62
CA ASP A 89 15.04 -12.54 13.36
C ASP A 89 14.23 -12.62 14.66
N ALA A 90 13.29 -11.69 14.86
CA ALA A 90 12.51 -11.64 16.08
C ALA A 90 11.50 -12.79 16.15
N THR A 91 11.45 -13.45 17.30
CA THR A 91 10.49 -14.55 17.53
C THR A 91 9.17 -14.08 18.17
N SER A 92 9.09 -12.81 18.58
CA SER A 92 7.89 -12.20 19.14
C SER A 92 7.83 -10.69 18.90
N ALA A 93 6.64 -10.10 19.06
CA ALA A 93 6.38 -8.67 18.94
C ALA A 93 6.75 -7.85 20.20
N ASP A 94 7.43 -8.43 21.18
CA ASP A 94 7.62 -7.82 22.51
C ASP A 94 8.72 -6.75 22.54
N ASN A 95 9.70 -6.84 21.63
CA ASN A 95 10.84 -5.92 21.53
C ASN A 95 10.88 -5.25 20.15
N PRO A 96 9.89 -4.40 19.81
CA PRO A 96 9.88 -3.73 18.52
C PRO A 96 10.95 -2.66 18.39
N VAL A 97 11.51 -2.55 17.19
CA VAL A 97 12.36 -1.43 16.77
C VAL A 97 11.49 -0.19 16.51
N ILE A 98 10.25 -0.38 16.04
CA ILE A 98 9.25 0.69 15.87
C ILE A 98 7.92 0.24 16.49
N GLY A 99 7.40 1.04 17.41
CA GLY A 99 6.11 0.81 18.06
C GLY A 99 6.22 0.17 19.45
N PRO A 100 5.15 -0.49 19.94
CA PRO A 100 3.89 -0.72 19.25
C PRO A 100 3.09 0.57 19.03
N VAL A 101 2.53 0.75 17.83
CA VAL A 101 1.65 1.86 17.46
C VAL A 101 0.21 1.37 17.42
N LYS A 102 -0.69 2.10 18.07
CA LYS A 102 -2.14 1.86 17.96
C LYS A 102 -2.69 2.61 16.76
N VAL A 103 -3.36 1.90 15.87
CA VAL A 103 -4.03 2.49 14.70
C VAL A 103 -5.51 2.19 14.73
N HIS A 104 -6.31 3.19 14.39
CA HIS A 104 -7.77 3.06 14.28
C HIS A 104 -8.18 3.05 12.81
N LEU A 105 -8.67 1.90 12.33
CA LEU A 105 -9.13 1.71 10.97
C LEU A 105 -10.65 1.85 10.91
N LYS A 106 -11.11 2.74 10.01
CA LYS A 106 -12.55 2.93 9.76
C LYS A 106 -12.98 2.13 8.55
N GLU A 107 -14.22 1.64 8.59
CA GLU A 107 -14.87 0.94 7.47
C GLU A 107 -14.77 1.73 6.15
N GLY A 108 -14.56 0.99 5.06
CA GLY A 108 -14.47 1.51 3.69
C GLY A 108 -13.36 2.53 3.46
N ARG A 109 -12.39 2.65 4.38
CA ARG A 109 -11.25 3.56 4.25
C ARG A 109 -10.01 2.83 3.78
N ASN A 110 -9.17 3.56 3.06
CA ASN A 110 -7.92 3.07 2.52
C ASN A 110 -6.77 3.81 3.19
N TYR A 111 -5.78 3.05 3.67
CA TYR A 111 -4.64 3.53 4.44
C TYR A 111 -3.34 2.96 3.91
N THR A 112 -2.25 3.69 4.14
CA THR A 112 -0.89 3.16 4.03
C THR A 112 -0.16 3.44 5.35
N ALA A 113 0.26 2.40 6.04
CA ALA A 113 1.25 2.51 7.11
C ALA A 113 2.64 2.57 6.49
N VAL A 114 3.47 3.51 6.93
CA VAL A 114 4.82 3.67 6.41
C VAL A 114 5.78 3.57 7.57
N ALA A 115 6.69 2.60 7.54
CA ALA A 115 7.87 2.58 8.39
C ALA A 115 8.92 3.46 7.72
N HIS A 116 9.47 4.45 8.39
CA HIS A 116 10.41 5.39 7.78
C HIS A 116 11.32 6.05 8.83
N LEU A 117 12.32 6.80 8.37
CA LEU A 117 13.11 7.64 9.25
C LEU A 117 12.39 8.96 9.54
N ASP A 118 12.42 9.44 10.77
CA ASP A 118 11.99 10.79 11.10
C ASP A 118 13.00 11.84 10.60
N ALA A 119 12.73 13.13 10.81
CA ALA A 119 13.62 14.20 10.35
C ALA A 119 15.04 14.16 10.98
N SER A 120 15.21 13.46 12.11
CA SER A 120 16.49 13.27 12.79
C SER A 120 17.23 11.99 12.37
N GLY A 121 16.59 11.11 11.59
CA GLY A 121 17.14 9.81 11.20
C GLY A 121 16.76 8.66 12.11
N ALA A 122 15.84 8.84 13.06
CA ALA A 122 15.38 7.76 13.93
C ALA A 122 14.24 6.96 13.25
N PRO A 123 14.22 5.62 13.31
CA PRO A 123 13.11 4.81 12.79
C PRO A 123 11.79 5.14 13.49
N THR A 124 10.74 5.33 12.70
CA THR A 124 9.38 5.65 13.16
C THR A 124 8.34 5.08 12.19
N ALA A 125 7.05 5.17 12.55
CA ALA A 125 5.96 4.79 11.68
C ALA A 125 4.87 5.85 11.63
N THR A 126 4.35 6.09 10.43
CA THR A 126 3.23 7.01 10.20
C THR A 126 2.11 6.31 9.45
N LEU A 127 0.87 6.44 9.93
CA LEU A 127 -0.32 6.01 9.21
C LEU A 127 -0.88 7.15 8.38
N PHE A 128 -0.99 6.94 7.08
CA PHE A 128 -1.65 7.87 6.18
C PHE A 128 -2.99 7.35 5.71
N LYS A 129 -3.99 8.23 5.68
CA LYS A 129 -5.24 7.98 4.98
C LYS A 129 -5.08 8.32 3.49
N ASN A 130 -5.37 7.37 2.62
CA ASN A 130 -5.34 7.54 1.18
C ASN A 130 -6.63 8.21 0.70
N SER A 131 -6.51 9.18 -0.21
CA SER A 131 -7.67 9.78 -0.85
C SER A 131 -8.21 8.83 -1.93
N THR A 132 -9.38 8.26 -1.68
CA THR A 132 -10.16 7.46 -2.64
C THR A 132 -11.39 8.19 -3.16
N SER A 133 -11.58 9.47 -2.83
CA SER A 133 -12.71 10.25 -3.38
C SER A 133 -12.54 10.43 -4.89
N ALA A 134 -13.65 10.55 -5.62
CA ALA A 134 -13.63 10.76 -7.06
C ALA A 134 -12.82 12.01 -7.46
N SER A 135 -12.22 11.95 -8.63
CA SER A 135 -11.61 13.09 -9.32
C SER A 135 -12.53 13.55 -10.45
N PRO A 136 -12.48 14.82 -10.88
CA PRO A 136 -13.19 15.28 -12.07
C PRO A 136 -12.88 14.43 -13.30
N LYS A 137 -13.78 14.43 -14.29
CA LYS A 137 -13.58 13.70 -15.55
C LYS A 137 -12.27 14.13 -16.21
N GLY A 138 -11.45 13.16 -16.61
CA GLY A 138 -10.14 13.40 -17.21
C GLY A 138 -9.00 13.63 -16.21
N GLN A 139 -9.30 13.81 -14.92
CA GLN A 139 -8.30 14.14 -13.91
C GLN A 139 -7.96 12.97 -12.97
N GLY A 140 -6.73 12.98 -12.49
CA GLY A 140 -6.20 12.11 -11.45
C GLY A 140 -5.75 12.89 -10.23
N LYS A 141 -5.38 12.17 -9.17
CA LYS A 141 -4.74 12.73 -7.99
C LYS A 141 -3.27 12.34 -7.96
N LEU A 142 -2.44 13.28 -7.54
CA LEU A 142 -1.05 13.08 -7.19
C LEU A 142 -0.87 13.43 -5.71
N THR A 143 -0.59 12.43 -4.89
CA THR A 143 -0.22 12.63 -3.49
C THR A 143 1.30 12.53 -3.36
N VAL A 144 1.94 13.55 -2.79
CA VAL A 144 3.37 13.51 -2.46
C VAL A 144 3.53 13.45 -0.96
N ARG A 145 4.27 12.44 -0.48
CA ARG A 145 4.58 12.20 0.94
C ARG A 145 6.08 12.38 1.16
N HIS A 146 6.44 13.29 2.05
CA HIS A 146 7.81 13.39 2.53
C HIS A 146 7.93 12.56 3.80
N VAL A 147 8.67 11.47 3.74
CA VAL A 147 8.92 10.54 4.85
C VAL A 147 10.43 10.24 4.97
N ALA A 148 11.29 11.07 4.39
CA ALA A 148 12.75 10.92 4.47
C ALA A 148 13.33 11.72 5.64
N ALA A 149 14.45 11.25 6.19
CA ALA A 149 15.33 12.02 7.07
C ALA A 149 16.05 13.11 6.26
N ALA A 150 15.31 14.20 6.03
CA ALA A 150 15.79 15.38 5.34
C ALA A 150 15.06 16.62 5.87
N PRO A 151 15.64 17.82 5.70
CA PRO A 151 14.96 19.08 5.94
C PRO A 151 13.68 19.25 5.10
N ALA A 152 13.06 20.42 5.22
CA ALA A 152 11.94 20.77 4.35
C ALA A 152 12.36 20.74 2.87
N VAL A 153 11.49 20.20 2.02
CA VAL A 153 11.71 20.08 0.58
C VAL A 153 10.65 20.84 -0.21
N ASP A 154 11.03 21.26 -1.40
CA ASP A 154 10.14 21.72 -2.44
C ASP A 154 10.01 20.63 -3.51
N ILE A 155 8.80 20.46 -4.03
CA ILE A 155 8.53 19.58 -5.18
C ILE A 155 8.41 20.49 -6.39
N LEU A 156 9.28 20.26 -7.37
CA LEU A 156 9.35 21.05 -8.58
C LEU A 156 8.69 20.28 -9.74
N ALA A 157 7.99 21.00 -10.61
CA ALA A 157 7.62 20.54 -11.94
C ALA A 157 8.44 21.37 -12.94
N GLY A 158 9.45 20.75 -13.56
CA GLY A 158 10.56 21.51 -14.17
C GLY A 158 11.27 22.37 -13.11
N ASP A 159 11.43 23.67 -13.36
CA ASP A 159 12.06 24.62 -12.43
C ASP A 159 11.08 25.32 -11.48
N THR A 160 9.78 24.99 -11.56
CA THR A 160 8.74 25.66 -10.77
C THR A 160 8.36 24.84 -9.55
N ALA A 161 8.52 25.41 -8.36
CA ALA A 161 8.07 24.79 -7.11
C ALA A 161 6.53 24.79 -7.01
N VAL A 162 5.93 23.62 -7.21
CA VAL A 162 4.48 23.38 -7.15
C VAL A 162 4.00 23.02 -5.73
N ILE A 163 4.88 22.43 -4.93
CA ILE A 163 4.65 22.20 -3.49
C ILE A 163 5.86 22.77 -2.76
N LYS A 164 5.62 23.70 -1.83
CA LYS A 164 6.69 24.36 -1.07
C LYS A 164 6.71 23.90 0.38
N ASN A 165 7.90 23.81 0.95
CA ASN A 165 8.15 23.58 2.38
C ASN A 165 7.39 22.34 2.91
N LEU A 166 7.36 21.25 2.12
CA LEU A 166 6.86 19.97 2.58
C LEU A 166 7.87 19.39 3.58
N ARG A 167 7.39 18.90 4.73
CA ARG A 167 8.24 18.45 5.85
C ARG A 167 7.86 17.04 6.23
N ASN A 168 8.81 16.21 6.64
CA ASN A 168 8.52 14.89 7.21
C ASN A 168 7.65 15.00 8.48
N PRO A 169 6.58 14.18 8.67
CA PRO A 169 6.01 13.16 7.76
C PRO A 169 4.76 13.67 6.99
N LYS A 170 4.73 14.92 6.55
CA LYS A 170 3.56 15.54 5.93
C LYS A 170 3.39 15.13 4.46
N GLN A 171 2.16 15.32 3.98
CA GLN A 171 1.78 15.06 2.60
C GLN A 171 1.09 16.26 1.96
N LYS A 172 1.07 16.29 0.63
CA LYS A 172 0.22 17.18 -0.17
C LYS A 172 -0.49 16.39 -1.26
N VAL A 173 -1.74 16.74 -1.54
CA VAL A 173 -2.54 16.16 -2.62
C VAL A 173 -2.80 17.24 -3.66
N LEU A 174 -2.57 16.90 -4.92
CA LEU A 174 -2.87 17.71 -6.09
C LEU A 174 -3.90 16.95 -6.94
N THR A 175 -4.83 17.67 -7.56
CA THR A 175 -5.71 17.12 -8.59
C THR A 175 -5.27 17.73 -9.92
N LEU A 176 -4.92 16.90 -10.88
CA LEU A 176 -4.28 17.29 -12.13
C LEU A 176 -4.94 16.57 -13.30
N GLU A 177 -4.89 17.19 -14.48
CA GLU A 177 -5.23 16.49 -15.73
C GLU A 177 -4.36 15.25 -15.90
N ALA A 178 -4.94 14.18 -16.45
CA ALA A 178 -4.20 12.96 -16.70
C ALA A 178 -3.08 13.22 -17.71
N GLY A 179 -1.90 12.66 -17.42
CA GLY A 179 -0.68 12.91 -18.17
C GLY A 179 0.55 12.56 -17.34
N THR A 180 1.72 12.80 -17.88
CA THR A 180 2.99 12.61 -17.16
C THR A 180 3.52 13.95 -16.70
N VAL A 181 3.86 14.04 -15.41
CA VAL A 181 4.52 15.20 -14.82
C VAL A 181 5.97 14.84 -14.55
N SER A 182 6.91 15.58 -15.16
CA SER A 182 8.32 15.48 -14.79
C SER A 182 8.56 16.26 -13.51
N ALA A 183 8.90 15.56 -12.43
CA ALA A 183 9.01 16.14 -11.10
C ALA A 183 10.37 15.88 -10.47
N SER A 184 10.85 16.83 -9.67
CA SER A 184 12.03 16.68 -8.84
C SER A 184 11.76 17.14 -7.42
N VAL A 185 12.58 16.67 -6.48
CA VAL A 185 12.55 17.11 -5.08
C VAL A 185 13.82 17.89 -4.83
N ALA A 186 13.70 19.13 -4.35
CA ALA A 186 14.82 19.99 -4.02
C ALA A 186 14.75 20.43 -2.55
N ALA A 187 15.86 20.89 -1.99
CA ALA A 187 15.82 21.54 -0.68
C ALA A 187 14.94 22.80 -0.76
N ALA A 188 14.17 23.08 0.29
CA ALA A 188 13.22 24.21 0.27
C ALA A 188 13.93 25.54 -0.07
N GLY A 189 13.37 26.27 -1.05
CA GLY A 189 13.93 27.52 -1.56
C GLY A 189 15.06 27.36 -2.57
N THR A 190 15.37 26.14 -3.02
CA THR A 190 16.40 25.85 -4.04
C THR A 190 15.80 25.13 -5.24
N THR A 191 16.56 25.06 -6.33
CA THR A 191 16.19 24.31 -7.55
C THR A 191 17.08 23.11 -7.84
N ALA A 192 18.16 22.94 -7.07
CA ALA A 192 19.06 21.80 -7.24
C ALA A 192 18.35 20.50 -6.79
N PRO A 193 18.19 19.51 -7.68
CA PRO A 193 17.46 18.29 -7.35
C PRO A 193 18.26 17.42 -6.36
N LEU A 194 17.61 17.05 -5.26
CA LEU A 194 18.03 15.98 -4.35
C LEU A 194 17.54 14.61 -4.84
N ILE A 195 16.37 14.59 -5.49
CA ILE A 195 15.76 13.41 -6.10
C ILE A 195 15.20 13.82 -7.47
N GLY A 196 15.45 13.01 -8.50
CA GLY A 196 14.93 13.23 -9.85
C GLY A 196 15.84 14.08 -10.73
N PRO A 197 15.32 14.59 -11.88
CA PRO A 197 13.93 14.52 -12.31
C PRO A 197 13.44 13.08 -12.57
N ALA A 198 12.16 12.83 -12.30
CA ALA A 198 11.48 11.57 -12.56
C ALA A 198 10.11 11.82 -13.17
N ASP A 199 9.73 10.96 -14.11
CA ASP A 199 8.43 11.01 -14.77
C ASP A 199 7.37 10.32 -13.92
N VAL A 200 6.39 11.10 -13.43
CA VAL A 200 5.32 10.63 -12.57
C VAL A 200 4.00 10.60 -13.37
N PRO A 201 3.41 9.42 -13.59
CA PRO A 201 2.12 9.33 -14.28
C PRO A 201 0.97 9.75 -13.36
N VAL A 202 0.18 10.71 -13.83
CA VAL A 202 -1.14 11.06 -13.30
C VAL A 202 -2.18 10.36 -14.15
N THR A 203 -2.88 9.39 -13.57
CA THR A 203 -3.92 8.63 -14.28
C THR A 203 -5.32 9.08 -13.86
N ALA A 204 -6.19 9.28 -14.85
CA ALA A 204 -7.58 9.66 -14.59
C ALA A 204 -8.28 8.65 -13.66
N GLY A 205 -9.01 9.15 -12.66
CA GLY A 205 -9.74 8.31 -11.71
C GLY A 205 -8.87 7.50 -10.76
N LYS A 206 -7.57 7.80 -10.67
CA LYS A 206 -6.64 7.18 -9.70
C LYS A 206 -5.96 8.24 -8.85
N ASN A 207 -5.38 7.79 -7.74
CA ASN A 207 -4.48 8.54 -6.89
C ASN A 207 -3.09 7.89 -6.94
N THR A 208 -2.16 8.53 -7.65
CA THR A 208 -0.74 8.16 -7.64
C THR A 208 -0.11 8.78 -6.39
N ILE A 209 0.44 7.96 -5.52
CA ILE A 209 1.08 8.37 -4.27
C ILE A 209 2.58 8.14 -4.39
N VAL A 210 3.35 9.21 -4.31
CA VAL A 210 4.81 9.20 -4.37
C VAL A 210 5.36 9.45 -2.97
N TYR A 211 6.31 8.61 -2.55
CA TYR A 211 6.96 8.67 -1.24
C TYR A 211 8.43 9.00 -1.45
N ALA A 212 8.91 10.11 -0.90
CA ALA A 212 10.33 10.37 -0.74
C ALA A 212 10.76 9.79 0.62
N TRP A 213 11.66 8.81 0.61
CA TRP A 213 12.12 8.09 1.81
C TRP A 213 13.65 7.95 1.81
N GLY A 214 14.21 7.46 2.92
CA GLY A 214 15.65 7.36 3.14
C GLY A 214 16.22 8.53 3.93
N SER A 215 17.52 8.78 3.78
CA SER A 215 18.29 9.77 4.52
C SER A 215 19.10 10.64 3.57
N LEU A 216 18.97 11.95 3.72
CA LEU A 216 19.78 12.91 2.99
C LEU A 216 21.24 12.88 3.48
N ALA A 217 21.44 12.76 4.79
CA ALA A 217 22.77 12.75 5.38
C ALA A 217 23.59 11.53 4.93
N ASP A 218 22.93 10.38 4.77
CA ASP A 218 23.56 9.13 4.35
C ASP A 218 23.56 8.93 2.82
N GLY A 219 23.04 9.91 2.06
CA GLY A 219 23.04 9.88 0.59
C GLY A 219 22.21 8.74 -0.03
N ASN A 220 21.20 8.23 0.68
CA ASN A 220 20.41 7.07 0.27
C ASN A 220 18.92 7.41 0.04
N LEU A 221 18.62 8.67 -0.30
CA LEU A 221 17.28 9.10 -0.67
C LEU A 221 16.74 8.29 -1.87
N GLN A 222 15.52 7.79 -1.73
CA GLN A 222 14.85 6.99 -2.75
C GLN A 222 13.37 7.36 -2.86
N VAL A 223 12.72 6.81 -3.89
CA VAL A 223 11.30 7.00 -4.18
C VAL A 223 10.59 5.66 -4.21
N ALA A 224 9.40 5.61 -3.62
CA ALA A 224 8.43 4.56 -3.85
C ALA A 224 7.15 5.15 -4.45
N VAL A 225 6.43 4.35 -5.24
CA VAL A 225 5.17 4.75 -5.86
C VAL A 225 4.09 3.72 -5.55
N GLN A 226 2.91 4.20 -5.15
CA GLN A 226 1.71 3.41 -4.97
C GLN A 226 0.59 4.02 -5.80
N VAL A 227 -0.21 3.18 -6.46
CA VAL A 227 -1.41 3.64 -7.17
C VAL A 227 -2.64 3.12 -6.44
N VAL A 228 -3.55 4.02 -6.10
CA VAL A 228 -4.82 3.71 -5.43
C VAL A 228 -5.97 4.14 -6.31
N ASP A 229 -6.97 3.28 -6.47
CA ASP A 229 -8.17 3.64 -7.23
C ASP A 229 -8.99 4.71 -6.50
N SER A 230 -9.51 5.66 -7.28
CA SER A 230 -10.50 6.62 -6.79
C SER A 230 -11.91 6.13 -7.13
N ALA A 231 -12.88 6.57 -6.34
CA ALA A 231 -14.28 6.34 -6.62
C ALA A 231 -14.64 6.87 -8.01
N LYS A 232 -15.61 6.22 -8.65
CA LYS A 232 -16.09 6.64 -9.98
C LYS A 232 -16.66 8.06 -9.90
N TRP A 233 -16.20 8.93 -10.79
CA TRP A 233 -16.84 10.23 -10.99
C TRP A 233 -18.27 10.02 -11.50
N ARG A 234 -19.24 10.68 -10.85
CA ARG A 234 -20.66 10.58 -11.23
C ARG A 234 -21.26 11.87 -11.80
N GLY A 235 -20.46 12.92 -11.95
CA GLY A 235 -20.90 14.21 -12.51
C GLY A 235 -22.04 14.91 -11.78
N ASP A 236 -22.34 16.14 -12.19
CA ASP A 236 -23.63 16.78 -11.94
C ASP A 236 -24.67 16.04 -12.81
N CYS A 237 -25.20 14.93 -12.30
CA CYS A 237 -26.52 14.47 -12.72
C CYS A 237 -27.52 15.05 -11.70
N ASP A 238 -28.43 15.88 -12.22
CA ASP A 238 -29.58 16.53 -11.58
C ASP A 238 -29.37 17.85 -10.82
N ARG A 239 -29.07 18.92 -11.57
CA ARG A 239 -29.61 20.27 -11.30
C ARG A 239 -30.08 20.94 -12.58
N HIS A 240 -31.16 20.41 -13.17
CA HIS A 240 -32.06 21.14 -14.06
C HIS A 240 -33.49 20.95 -13.55
#